data_AF-A0A4D6DNV7-F1
#
_entry.id   AF-A0A4D6DNV7-F1
#
_cell.length_a   1.000
_cell.length_b   1.000
_cell.length_c   1.000
_cell.angle_alpha   90.00
_cell.angle_beta   90.00
_cell.angle_gamma   90.00
#
_symmetry.space_group_name_H-M   'P 1'
#
loop_
_entity.id
_entity.type
_entity.pdbx_description
1 polymer ?
#
loop_
_entity_poly.entity_id
_entity_poly.type
_entity_poly.pdbx_seq_one_letter_code
_entity_poly.pdbx_strand_id
1 'polypeptide(L)'
;YDPAAGNVATNQTLLWSVISIFGLFAGILVVLYIYGQFKEEPGDPFDSGGNGTSLTTNDLKQGLERVRATQRATYKFFVLAILLFGAQVLAGMLSATDFVAARSGSTLGRLIIPFTVLRGYHTLFQIYWFFMAWVGYTLFFLPRISRVPDGQLTLINLLFAICIFTGVGALVGIYLGQTGMITNGAAAYWLGSQGWEFMELGRLFQYTLLASFALWIFIIYRAVRPWLTVKNIWSVPSWLLYGSGIMVAFLFFGLMISPDQNWAVADYWRWMVVHMWVEVTFEVFTTVIVGYMLVQMGLISRMMCERVIFLAVMMFLVTATLGISHNFYWIAKPTGIIAVGGVFSTLQVLPLLLLTLDAWRMKSEAGNARGHVVAGRQVYVMEGVWLFIL
;
A
#
# COMPACT_ATOMS: atom_id res chain seq x y z
N TYR A 1 9.97 -21.38 21.06
CA TYR A 1 9.60 -22.70 21.58
C TYR A 1 10.87 -23.35 22.06
N ASP A 2 10.95 -23.64 23.36
CA ASP A 2 12.12 -24.26 23.98
C ASP A 2 11.65 -25.10 25.19
N PRO A 3 11.40 -26.41 24.99
CA PRO A 3 10.95 -27.28 26.06
C PRO A 3 11.94 -27.41 27.22
N ALA A 4 13.25 -27.28 26.96
CA ALA A 4 14.27 -27.39 28.00
C ALA A 4 14.20 -26.22 28.99
N ALA A 5 13.81 -25.04 28.51
CA ALA A 5 13.52 -23.86 29.33
C ALA A 5 12.06 -23.81 29.84
N GLY A 6 11.24 -24.84 29.59
CA GLY A 6 9.81 -24.85 29.93
C GLY A 6 8.93 -23.98 29.03
N ASN A 7 9.48 -23.45 27.92
CA ASN A 7 8.79 -22.55 27.00
C ASN A 7 7.94 -23.33 25.98
N VAL A 8 6.73 -23.67 26.39
CA VAL A 8 5.67 -24.27 25.56
C VAL A 8 4.51 -23.29 25.32
N ALA A 9 3.65 -23.57 24.35
CA ALA A 9 2.47 -22.75 24.11
C ALA A 9 1.54 -22.77 25.34
N THR A 10 1.09 -21.59 25.79
CA THR A 10 0.20 -21.50 26.95
C THR A 10 -1.23 -21.91 26.59
N ASN A 11 -2.01 -22.36 27.59
CA ASN A 11 -3.43 -22.66 27.39
C ASN A 11 -4.21 -21.45 26.86
N GLN A 12 -3.84 -20.23 27.26
CA GLN A 12 -4.47 -19.01 26.78
C GLN A 12 -4.15 -18.75 25.30
N THR A 13 -2.93 -19.02 24.85
CA THR A 13 -2.55 -18.94 23.43
C THR A 13 -3.42 -19.87 22.58
N LEU A 14 -3.60 -21.12 23.03
CA LEU A 14 -4.43 -22.11 22.33
C LEU A 14 -5.91 -21.68 22.30
N LEU A 15 -6.44 -21.22 23.44
CA LEU A 15 -7.83 -20.75 23.55
C LEU A 15 -8.12 -19.61 22.57
N TRP A 16 -7.29 -18.56 22.57
CA TRP A 16 -7.50 -17.41 21.68
C TRP A 16 -7.28 -17.73 20.21
N SER A 17 -6.43 -18.71 19.90
CA SER A 17 -6.30 -19.24 18.54
C SER A 17 -7.62 -19.86 18.07
N VAL A 18 -8.25 -20.71 18.89
CA VAL A 18 -9.56 -21.31 18.57
C VAL A 18 -10.65 -20.26 18.47
N ILE A 19 -10.74 -19.33 19.42
CA ILE A 19 -11.72 -18.24 19.41
C ILE A 19 -11.57 -17.37 18.15
N SER A 20 -10.35 -17.06 17.74
CA SER A 20 -10.11 -16.25 16.53
C SER A 20 -10.64 -16.93 15.25
N ILE A 21 -10.51 -18.25 15.16
CA ILE A 21 -11.04 -19.05 14.04
C ILE A 21 -12.58 -19.03 14.04
N PHE A 22 -13.22 -19.22 15.19
CA PHE A 22 -14.68 -19.10 15.29
C PHE A 22 -15.16 -17.67 14.98
N GLY A 23 -14.42 -16.66 15.44
CA GLY A 23 -14.67 -15.26 15.12
C GLY A 23 -14.60 -14.99 13.61
N LEU A 24 -13.61 -15.57 12.91
CA LEU A 24 -13.53 -15.52 11.46
C LEU A 24 -14.76 -16.14 10.79
N PHE A 25 -15.13 -17.37 11.15
CA PHE A 25 -16.30 -18.03 10.55
C PHE A 25 -17.58 -17.24 10.79
N ALA A 26 -17.80 -16.76 12.00
CA ALA A 26 -18.94 -15.89 12.32
C ALA A 26 -18.91 -14.60 11.49
N GLY A 27 -17.75 -13.97 11.37
CA GLY A 27 -17.54 -12.79 10.54
C GLY A 27 -17.85 -13.05 9.06
N ILE A 28 -17.40 -14.17 8.50
CA ILE A 28 -17.66 -14.59 7.12
C ILE A 28 -19.18 -14.76 6.92
N LEU A 29 -19.85 -15.46 7.82
CA LEU A 29 -21.30 -15.69 7.73
C LEU A 29 -22.08 -14.36 7.76
N VAL A 30 -21.73 -13.45 8.67
CA VAL A 30 -22.37 -12.13 8.78
C VAL A 30 -22.13 -11.31 7.52
N VAL A 31 -20.89 -11.24 7.04
CA VAL A 31 -20.53 -10.48 5.84
C VAL A 31 -21.24 -11.02 4.60
N LEU A 32 -21.29 -12.35 4.42
CA LEU A 32 -21.99 -12.98 3.30
C LEU A 32 -23.50 -12.81 3.40
N TYR A 33 -24.08 -12.87 4.60
CA TYR A 33 -25.50 -12.59 4.82
C TYR A 33 -25.85 -11.14 4.44
N ILE A 34 -25.09 -10.17 4.95
CA ILE A 34 -25.28 -8.75 4.64
C ILE A 34 -25.10 -8.50 3.13
N TYR A 35 -24.06 -9.07 2.53
CA TYR A 35 -23.80 -8.98 1.09
C TYR A 35 -24.96 -9.57 0.27
N GLY A 36 -25.53 -10.71 0.71
CA GLY A 36 -26.71 -11.32 0.10
C GLY A 36 -27.95 -10.43 0.19
N GLN A 37 -28.23 -9.84 1.35
CA GLN A 37 -29.36 -8.92 1.54
C GLN A 37 -29.25 -7.65 0.69
N PHE A 38 -28.04 -7.09 0.56
CA PHE A 38 -27.82 -5.93 -0.33
C PHE A 38 -28.08 -6.22 -1.81
N LYS A 39 -28.04 -7.49 -2.23
CA LYS A 39 -28.38 -7.92 -3.59
C LYS A 39 -29.89 -7.99 -3.84
N GLU A 40 -30.70 -8.10 -2.78
CA GLU A 40 -32.16 -8.29 -2.87
C GLU A 40 -32.96 -6.98 -2.77
N GLU A 41 -32.33 -5.85 -2.41
CA GLU A 41 -33.04 -4.56 -2.31
C GLU A 41 -33.44 -3.97 -3.68
N PRO A 42 -34.70 -3.51 -3.85
CA PRO A 42 -35.20 -2.93 -5.09
C PRO A 42 -34.63 -1.53 -5.33
N GLY A 43 -34.05 -1.35 -6.51
CA GLY A 43 -33.06 -0.29 -6.73
C GLY A 43 -31.69 -0.85 -6.37
N ASP A 44 -31.28 -1.88 -7.12
CA ASP A 44 -29.98 -2.49 -6.94
C ASP A 44 -28.94 -1.33 -6.92
N PRO A 45 -28.12 -1.19 -5.86
CA PRO A 45 -26.99 -0.25 -5.88
C PRO A 45 -26.06 -0.49 -7.08
N PHE A 46 -26.19 -1.68 -7.67
CA PHE A 46 -25.55 -2.22 -8.85
C PHE A 46 -26.49 -2.31 -10.10
N ASP A 47 -27.77 -1.91 -10.02
CA ASP A 47 -28.58 -1.62 -11.23
C ASP A 47 -28.21 -0.22 -11.69
N SER A 48 -27.56 -0.15 -12.84
CA SER A 48 -27.53 1.08 -13.64
C SER A 48 -28.92 1.32 -14.24
N GLY A 49 -29.90 1.67 -13.40
CA GLY A 49 -31.25 2.10 -13.80
C GLY A 49 -31.30 3.48 -14.47
N GLY A 50 -30.27 3.83 -15.26
CA GLY A 50 -30.16 5.08 -15.98
C GLY A 50 -29.97 4.83 -17.46
N ASN A 51 -30.80 5.46 -18.29
CA ASN A 51 -30.60 5.69 -19.73
C ASN A 51 -29.33 6.54 -20.01
N GLY A 52 -28.16 6.10 -19.56
CA GLY A 52 -26.91 6.81 -19.68
C GLY A 52 -25.86 5.89 -20.25
N THR A 53 -25.65 5.99 -21.56
CA THR A 53 -24.45 5.59 -22.30
C THR A 53 -23.33 4.99 -21.43
N SER A 54 -22.95 3.73 -21.70
CA SER A 54 -21.62 3.23 -21.29
C SER A 54 -20.58 4.25 -21.77
N LEU A 55 -20.04 5.03 -20.83
CA LEU A 55 -19.29 6.27 -21.08
C LEU A 55 -17.83 6.00 -21.44
N THR A 56 -17.55 4.89 -22.11
CA THR A 56 -16.20 4.60 -22.61
C THR A 56 -16.01 5.17 -24.02
N THR A 57 -16.19 6.47 -24.28
CA THR A 57 -15.51 7.06 -25.46
C THR A 57 -15.50 8.58 -25.61
N ASN A 58 -16.54 9.33 -25.23
CA ASN A 58 -16.62 10.73 -25.69
C ASN A 58 -15.74 11.71 -24.89
N ASP A 59 -15.71 11.59 -23.55
CA ASP A 59 -14.84 12.44 -22.71
C ASP A 59 -13.37 12.02 -22.74
N LEU A 60 -13.08 10.74 -23.04
CA LEU A 60 -11.72 10.25 -23.24
C LEU A 60 -11.13 10.68 -24.60
N LYS A 61 -11.97 10.89 -25.62
CA LYS A 61 -11.54 11.33 -26.96
C LYS A 61 -11.13 12.80 -27.02
N GLN A 62 -11.79 13.69 -26.27
CA GLN A 62 -11.50 15.13 -26.35
C GLN A 62 -10.18 15.56 -25.67
N GLY A 63 -9.44 14.65 -25.02
CA GLY A 63 -8.21 14.97 -24.28
C GLY A 63 -6.97 14.15 -24.64
N LEU A 64 -7.07 13.19 -25.58
CA LEU A 64 -5.95 12.33 -25.99
C LEU A 64 -4.84 13.09 -26.75
N GLU A 65 -5.11 14.28 -27.26
CA GLU A 65 -4.18 15.00 -28.14
C GLU A 65 -2.99 15.67 -27.42
N ARG A 66 -2.96 15.74 -26.08
CA ARG A 66 -1.79 16.31 -25.38
C ARG A 66 -1.59 15.79 -23.96
N VAL A 67 -0.66 14.84 -23.80
CA VAL A 67 -0.07 14.52 -22.48
C VAL A 67 0.53 15.79 -21.90
N ARG A 68 -0.02 16.27 -20.77
CA ARG A 68 0.44 17.51 -20.14
C ARG A 68 1.89 17.38 -19.65
N ALA A 69 2.61 18.49 -19.57
CA ALA A 69 3.99 18.49 -19.07
C ALA A 69 4.10 17.88 -17.66
N THR A 70 3.12 18.13 -16.79
CA THR A 70 3.05 17.51 -15.44
C THR A 70 2.87 16.01 -15.47
N GLN A 71 2.11 15.47 -16.43
CA GLN A 71 1.93 14.02 -16.62
C GLN A 71 3.17 13.38 -17.20
N ARG A 72 3.81 14.02 -18.19
CA ARG A 72 5.08 13.53 -18.75
C ARG A 72 6.19 13.50 -17.69
N ALA A 73 6.20 14.47 -16.78
CA ALA A 73 7.15 14.52 -15.67
C ALA A 73 7.00 13.35 -14.69
N THR A 74 5.94 12.55 -14.73
CA THR A 74 5.82 11.36 -13.87
C THR A 74 6.51 10.13 -14.44
N TYR A 75 6.85 10.11 -15.74
CA TYR A 75 7.48 8.95 -16.39
C TYR A 75 8.80 8.55 -15.73
N LYS A 76 9.59 9.53 -15.27
CA LYS A 76 10.81 9.28 -14.51
C LYS A 76 10.60 8.52 -13.20
N PHE A 77 9.44 8.68 -12.54
CA PHE A 77 9.11 7.90 -11.34
C PHE A 77 8.88 6.43 -11.69
N PHE A 78 8.17 6.16 -12.80
CA PHE A 78 7.95 4.80 -13.27
C PHE A 78 9.24 4.13 -13.76
N VAL A 79 10.09 4.86 -14.48
CA VAL A 79 11.41 4.35 -14.88
C VAL A 79 12.26 4.00 -13.66
N LEU A 80 12.31 4.89 -12.65
CA LEU A 80 12.99 4.62 -11.39
C LEU A 80 12.40 3.39 -10.68
N ALA A 81 11.08 3.25 -10.64
CA ALA A 81 10.41 2.09 -10.06
C ALA A 81 10.82 0.78 -10.75
N ILE A 82 10.85 0.75 -12.09
CA ILE A 82 11.28 -0.45 -12.84
C ILE A 82 12.74 -0.82 -12.53
N LEU A 83 13.63 0.17 -12.49
CA LEU A 83 15.04 -0.06 -12.17
C LEU A 83 15.22 -0.61 -10.75
N LEU A 84 14.52 -0.03 -9.77
CA LEU A 84 14.55 -0.48 -8.38
C LEU A 84 13.90 -1.85 -8.19
N PHE A 85 12.83 -2.15 -8.92
CA PHE A 85 12.22 -3.48 -8.94
C PHE A 85 13.21 -4.53 -9.46
N GLY A 86 13.90 -4.24 -10.58
CA GLY A 86 14.97 -5.11 -11.07
C GLY A 86 16.09 -5.31 -10.03
N ALA A 87 16.55 -4.23 -9.38
CA ALA A 87 17.55 -4.30 -8.33
C ALA A 87 17.07 -5.11 -7.10
N GLN A 88 15.80 -4.99 -6.72
CA GLN A 88 15.17 -5.75 -5.63
C GLN A 88 15.14 -7.25 -5.92
N VAL A 89 14.74 -7.64 -7.13
CA VAL A 89 14.73 -9.04 -7.57
C VAL A 89 16.15 -9.61 -7.57
N LEU A 90 17.12 -8.87 -8.12
CA LEU A 90 18.52 -9.30 -8.12
C LEU A 90 19.08 -9.46 -6.70
N ALA A 91 18.80 -8.52 -5.79
CA ALA A 91 19.22 -8.63 -4.39
C ALA A 91 18.59 -9.86 -3.69
N GLY A 92 17.33 -10.17 -4.01
CA GLY A 92 16.65 -11.38 -3.54
C GLY A 92 17.28 -12.66 -4.07
N MET A 93 17.57 -12.71 -5.37
CA MET A 93 18.25 -13.85 -5.99
C MET A 93 19.64 -14.08 -5.39
N LEU A 94 20.45 -13.02 -5.25
CA LEU A 94 21.79 -13.12 -4.67
C LEU A 94 21.73 -13.56 -3.20
N SER A 95 20.83 -13.00 -2.39
CA SER A 95 20.68 -13.43 -0.99
C SER A 95 20.21 -14.88 -0.85
N ALA A 96 19.38 -15.38 -1.78
CA ALA A 96 18.99 -16.79 -1.82
C ALA A 96 20.17 -17.71 -2.16
N THR A 97 21.12 -17.27 -3.01
CA THR A 97 22.31 -18.08 -3.34
C THR A 97 23.18 -18.34 -2.12
N ASP A 98 23.26 -17.42 -1.14
CA ASP A 98 24.04 -17.63 0.09
C ASP A 98 23.53 -18.85 0.89
N PHE A 99 22.22 -19.10 0.92
CA PHE A 99 21.64 -20.27 1.58
C PHE A 99 21.95 -21.58 0.84
N VAL A 100 21.97 -21.54 -0.49
CA VAL A 100 22.32 -22.71 -1.32
C VAL A 100 23.82 -23.00 -1.26
N ALA A 101 24.64 -21.96 -1.34
CA ALA A 101 26.10 -22.01 -1.27
C ALA A 101 26.59 -22.55 0.08
N ALA A 102 25.97 -22.15 1.19
CA ALA A 102 26.25 -22.69 2.52
C ALA A 102 26.05 -24.22 2.59
N ARG A 103 25.14 -24.77 1.78
CA ARG A 103 24.85 -26.21 1.69
C ARG A 103 25.73 -26.95 0.68
N SER A 104 26.10 -26.30 -0.42
CA SER A 104 26.88 -26.92 -1.52
C SER A 104 28.40 -26.79 -1.37
N GLY A 105 28.88 -25.93 -0.46
CA GLY A 105 30.30 -25.60 -0.33
C GLY A 105 30.84 -24.67 -1.42
N SER A 106 29.99 -24.20 -2.35
CA SER A 106 30.40 -23.25 -3.39
C SER A 106 30.59 -21.84 -2.81
N THR A 107 31.56 -21.09 -3.32
CA THR A 107 31.79 -19.68 -2.95
C THR A 107 31.05 -18.67 -3.85
N LEU A 108 30.23 -19.15 -4.80
CA LEU A 108 29.38 -18.29 -5.63
C LEU A 108 28.42 -17.49 -4.72
N GLY A 109 28.51 -16.15 -4.73
CA GLY A 109 27.67 -15.25 -3.93
C GLY A 109 28.39 -14.60 -2.74
N ARG A 110 29.28 -15.33 -2.07
CA ARG A 110 29.96 -14.89 -0.83
C ARG A 110 30.92 -13.70 -0.98
N LEU A 111 31.28 -13.34 -2.22
CA LEU A 111 32.47 -12.50 -2.51
C LEU A 111 32.19 -11.03 -2.85
N ILE A 112 30.93 -10.60 -3.06
CA ILE A 112 30.67 -9.25 -3.58
C ILE A 112 29.91 -8.35 -2.58
N ILE A 113 28.85 -8.83 -1.94
CA ILE A 113 28.03 -8.04 -1.00
C ILE A 113 27.57 -8.96 0.15
N PRO A 114 27.69 -8.55 1.43
CA PRO A 114 27.20 -9.36 2.54
C PRO A 114 25.69 -9.62 2.51
N PHE A 115 25.26 -10.79 2.99
CA PHE A 115 23.85 -11.16 3.09
C PHE A 115 22.99 -10.10 3.78
N THR A 116 23.48 -9.49 4.86
CA THR A 116 22.75 -8.45 5.61
C THR A 116 22.40 -7.26 4.71
N VAL A 117 23.33 -6.84 3.87
CA VAL A 117 23.15 -5.72 2.93
C VAL A 117 22.18 -6.12 1.81
N LEU A 118 22.36 -7.31 1.23
CA LEU A 118 21.46 -7.82 0.19
C LEU A 118 20.03 -7.95 0.69
N ARG A 119 19.83 -8.44 1.92
CA ARG A 119 18.53 -8.48 2.59
C ARG A 119 17.95 -7.08 2.74
N GLY A 120 18.73 -6.12 3.26
CA GLY A 120 18.29 -4.74 3.46
C GLY A 120 17.90 -4.06 2.14
N TYR A 121 18.64 -4.30 1.06
CA TYR A 121 18.26 -3.83 -0.27
C TYR A 121 16.98 -4.49 -0.77
N HIS A 122 16.84 -5.80 -0.61
CA HIS A 122 15.66 -6.53 -1.05
C HIS A 122 14.38 -6.02 -0.35
N THR A 123 14.41 -5.88 0.98
CA THR A 123 13.25 -5.42 1.77
C THR A 123 12.95 -3.94 1.53
N LEU A 124 13.97 -3.09 1.53
CA LEU A 124 13.75 -1.65 1.37
C LEU A 124 13.36 -1.27 -0.05
N PHE A 125 14.02 -1.83 -1.07
CA PHE A 125 13.65 -1.53 -2.46
C PHE A 125 12.25 -2.02 -2.78
N GLN A 126 11.80 -3.15 -2.21
CA GLN A 126 10.43 -3.64 -2.36
C GLN A 126 9.41 -2.56 -1.97
N ILE A 127 9.66 -1.87 -0.87
CA ILE A 127 8.83 -0.75 -0.42
C ILE A 127 9.03 0.45 -1.36
N TYR A 128 10.29 0.80 -1.66
CA TYR A 128 10.63 2.04 -2.33
C TYR A 128 10.13 2.14 -3.77
N TRP A 129 10.33 1.09 -4.59
CA TRP A 129 9.88 1.10 -5.99
C TRP A 129 8.35 1.15 -6.08
N PHE A 130 7.68 0.45 -5.17
CA PHE A 130 6.22 0.39 -5.10
C PHE A 130 5.65 1.79 -4.81
N PHE A 131 6.22 2.52 -3.84
CA PHE A 131 5.84 3.91 -3.59
C PHE A 131 6.13 4.84 -4.77
N MET A 132 7.24 4.66 -5.48
CA MET A 132 7.53 5.48 -6.67
C MET A 132 6.45 5.29 -7.75
N ALA A 133 5.93 4.07 -7.93
CA ALA A 133 4.84 3.80 -8.84
C ALA A 133 3.54 4.51 -8.43
N TRP A 134 3.14 4.43 -7.15
CA TRP A 134 1.92 5.06 -6.65
C TRP A 134 1.98 6.59 -6.61
N VAL A 135 3.13 7.15 -6.21
CA VAL A 135 3.38 8.59 -6.30
C VAL A 135 3.33 9.03 -7.76
N GLY A 136 3.99 8.32 -8.67
CA GLY A 136 3.94 8.61 -10.11
C GLY A 136 2.52 8.55 -10.67
N TYR A 137 1.75 7.53 -10.27
CA TYR A 137 0.37 7.32 -10.70
C TYR A 137 -0.57 8.43 -10.22
N THR A 138 -0.54 8.75 -8.93
CA THR A 138 -1.38 9.82 -8.38
C THR A 138 -1.10 11.16 -9.04
N LEU A 139 0.18 11.51 -9.23
CA LEU A 139 0.58 12.74 -9.91
C LEU A 139 0.18 12.77 -11.40
N PHE A 140 0.24 11.62 -12.08
CA PHE A 140 -0.22 11.48 -13.47
C PHE A 140 -1.73 11.70 -13.56
N PHE A 141 -2.43 11.30 -12.52
CA PHE A 141 -3.87 11.32 -12.45
C PHE A 141 -4.45 12.70 -12.04
N LEU A 142 -3.76 13.45 -11.16
CA LEU A 142 -4.20 14.75 -10.63
C LEU A 142 -4.79 15.74 -11.68
N PRO A 143 -4.18 15.93 -12.87
CA PRO A 143 -4.71 16.87 -13.86
C PRO A 143 -6.07 16.50 -14.47
N ARG A 144 -6.57 15.28 -14.22
CA ARG A 144 -7.92 14.86 -14.61
C ARG A 144 -8.97 15.24 -13.57
N ILE A 145 -8.58 15.41 -12.31
CA ILE A 145 -9.49 15.80 -11.22
C ILE A 145 -9.72 17.30 -11.20
N SER A 146 -8.68 18.08 -11.44
CA SER A 146 -8.76 19.53 -11.33
C SER A 146 -7.75 20.23 -12.25
N ARG A 147 -7.99 21.53 -12.44
CA ARG A 147 -7.06 22.41 -13.14
C ARG A 147 -5.70 22.39 -12.43
N VAL A 148 -4.64 22.20 -13.20
CA VAL A 148 -3.26 22.17 -12.70
C VAL A 148 -2.91 23.53 -12.07
N PRO A 149 -2.50 23.57 -10.79
CA PRO A 149 -2.04 24.80 -10.14
C PRO A 149 -0.69 25.29 -10.70
N ASP A 150 -0.41 26.59 -10.56
CA ASP A 150 0.86 27.16 -11.02
C ASP A 150 2.05 26.57 -10.24
N GLY A 151 3.19 26.35 -10.92
CA GLY A 151 4.38 25.77 -10.30
C GLY A 151 4.31 24.27 -9.95
N GLN A 152 3.22 23.57 -10.29
CA GLN A 152 3.06 22.14 -9.99
C GLN A 152 4.18 21.28 -10.62
N LEU A 153 4.63 21.63 -11.83
CA LEU A 153 5.73 20.95 -12.50
C LEU A 153 7.04 21.03 -11.70
N THR A 154 7.35 22.21 -11.15
CA THR A 154 8.54 22.43 -10.33
C THR A 154 8.48 21.57 -9.06
N LEU A 155 7.31 21.50 -8.41
CA LEU A 155 7.13 20.67 -7.21
C LEU A 155 7.28 19.18 -7.52
N ILE A 156 6.74 18.69 -8.65
CA ILE A 156 6.91 17.30 -9.09
C ILE A 156 8.39 16.99 -9.37
N ASN A 157 9.12 17.94 -9.96
CA ASN A 157 10.54 17.77 -10.22
C ASN A 157 11.38 17.80 -8.95
N LEU A 158 11.07 18.69 -8.01
CA LEU A 158 11.68 18.76 -6.70
C LEU A 158 11.45 17.47 -5.92
N LEU A 159 10.20 16.99 -5.89
CA LEU A 159 9.84 15.71 -5.25
C LEU A 159 10.70 14.57 -5.78
N PHE A 160 10.81 14.45 -7.10
CA PHE A 160 11.65 13.42 -7.71
C PHE A 160 13.13 13.55 -7.31
N ALA A 161 13.66 14.76 -7.26
CA ALA A 161 15.04 14.99 -6.85
C ALA A 161 15.30 14.57 -5.40
N ILE A 162 14.37 14.88 -4.49
CA ILE A 162 14.46 14.43 -3.09
C ILE A 162 14.37 12.90 -3.02
N CYS A 163 13.47 12.26 -3.78
CA CYS A 163 13.40 10.80 -3.84
C CYS A 163 14.73 10.19 -4.32
N ILE A 164 15.32 10.69 -5.42
CA ILE A 164 16.64 10.20 -5.87
C ILE A 164 17.70 10.36 -4.78
N PHE A 165 17.74 11.51 -4.10
CA PHE A 165 18.65 11.73 -2.99
C PHE A 165 18.44 10.72 -1.85
N THR A 166 17.18 10.47 -1.45
CA THR A 166 16.84 9.46 -0.44
C THR A 166 17.25 8.05 -0.88
N GLY A 167 16.95 7.65 -2.12
CA GLY A 167 17.24 6.32 -2.64
C GLY A 167 18.74 6.03 -2.77
N VAL A 168 19.51 6.99 -3.30
CA VAL A 168 20.99 6.89 -3.35
C VAL A 168 21.57 6.88 -1.94
N GLY A 169 21.05 7.74 -1.07
CA GLY A 169 21.42 7.78 0.35
C GLY A 169 21.17 6.45 1.06
N ALA A 170 20.03 5.82 0.81
CA ALA A 170 19.70 4.50 1.34
C ALA A 170 20.69 3.43 0.86
N LEU A 171 20.96 3.42 -0.46
CA LEU A 171 21.86 2.45 -1.08
C LEU A 171 23.26 2.55 -0.45
N VAL A 172 23.83 3.75 -0.40
CA VAL A 172 25.17 3.99 0.15
C VAL A 172 25.18 3.79 1.66
N GLY A 173 24.21 4.34 2.38
CA GLY A 173 24.14 4.31 3.84
C GLY A 173 23.98 2.91 4.42
N ILE A 174 23.14 2.07 3.80
CA ILE A 174 22.97 0.68 4.22
C ILE A 174 24.25 -0.11 4.02
N TYR A 175 24.91 0.03 2.87
CA TYR A 175 26.17 -0.64 2.60
C TYR A 175 27.24 -0.24 3.61
N LEU A 176 27.50 1.06 3.76
CA LEU A 176 28.53 1.59 4.64
C LEU A 176 28.27 1.29 6.12
N GLY A 177 27.00 1.35 6.53
CA GLY A 177 26.58 1.07 7.91
C GLY A 177 26.72 -0.42 8.27
N GLN A 178 26.22 -1.31 7.41
CA GLN A 178 26.20 -2.75 7.73
C GLN A 178 27.55 -3.46 7.46
N THR A 179 28.40 -2.91 6.60
CA THR A 179 29.79 -3.40 6.43
C THR A 179 30.74 -2.89 7.51
N GLY A 180 30.28 -1.96 8.37
CA GLY A 180 31.11 -1.34 9.40
C GLY A 180 32.14 -0.36 8.85
N MET A 181 31.97 0.16 7.63
CA MET A 181 32.84 1.23 7.09
C MET A 181 32.59 2.57 7.78
N ILE A 182 31.38 2.80 8.28
CA ILE A 182 31.06 3.92 9.18
C ILE A 182 30.84 3.37 10.59
N THR A 183 31.78 3.65 11.49
CA THR A 183 31.76 3.20 12.89
C THR A 183 31.52 4.31 13.91
N ASN A 184 31.65 5.58 13.51
CA ASN A 184 31.34 6.71 14.38
C ASN A 184 29.84 6.69 14.70
N GLY A 185 29.47 6.58 15.99
CA GLY A 185 28.07 6.40 16.42
C GLY A 185 27.10 7.45 15.89
N ALA A 186 27.52 8.72 15.79
CA ALA A 186 26.68 9.76 15.22
C ALA A 186 26.54 9.61 13.69
N ALA A 187 27.65 9.40 12.97
CA ALA A 187 27.62 9.23 11.53
C ALA A 187 26.84 7.96 11.11
N ALA A 188 26.99 6.86 11.86
CA ALA A 188 26.28 5.60 11.63
C ALA A 188 24.76 5.76 11.83
N TYR A 189 24.34 6.50 12.86
CA TYR A 189 22.92 6.79 13.10
C TYR A 189 22.30 7.67 12.01
N TRP A 190 23.01 8.72 11.58
CA TRP A 190 22.48 9.69 10.62
C TRP A 190 22.56 9.23 9.16
N LEU A 191 23.69 8.65 8.77
CA LEU A 191 24.03 8.33 7.37
C LEU A 191 24.16 6.83 7.10
N GLY A 192 24.29 6.00 8.13
CA GLY A 192 24.45 4.56 8.00
C GLY A 192 23.12 3.81 7.91
N SER A 193 23.04 2.69 8.64
CA SER A 193 21.83 1.86 8.74
C SER A 193 21.31 1.85 10.18
N GLN A 194 20.01 2.05 10.36
CA GLN A 194 19.37 1.97 11.69
C GLN A 194 19.24 0.53 12.22
N GLY A 195 19.38 -0.48 11.35
CA GLY A 195 19.39 -1.89 11.75
C GLY A 195 18.00 -2.49 12.03
N TRP A 196 16.92 -1.74 11.81
CA TRP A 196 15.56 -2.24 11.90
C TRP A 196 15.06 -2.71 10.53
N GLU A 197 14.49 -3.92 10.49
CA GLU A 197 13.87 -4.43 9.27
C GLU A 197 12.76 -3.49 8.78
N PHE A 198 12.75 -3.23 7.46
CA PHE A 198 11.87 -2.27 6.76
C PHE A 198 12.14 -0.79 7.06
N MET A 199 13.05 -0.50 8.00
CA MET A 199 13.43 0.84 8.43
C MET A 199 14.96 0.98 8.49
N GLU A 200 15.65 0.43 7.50
CA GLU A 200 17.11 0.36 7.48
C GLU A 200 17.76 1.70 7.14
N LEU A 201 17.02 2.65 6.55
CA LEU A 201 17.48 3.99 6.17
C LEU A 201 18.14 4.71 7.35
N GLY A 202 19.30 5.34 7.15
CA GLY A 202 19.85 6.30 8.12
C GLY A 202 18.89 7.45 8.43
N ARG A 203 19.02 8.07 9.61
CA ARG A 203 18.05 9.06 10.10
C ARG A 203 17.87 10.25 9.16
N LEU A 204 18.94 10.73 8.53
CA LEU A 204 18.87 11.82 7.56
C LEU A 204 17.97 11.42 6.37
N PHE A 205 18.17 10.22 5.85
CA PHE A 205 17.41 9.73 4.70
C PHE A 205 15.95 9.48 5.06
N GLN A 206 15.67 9.04 6.28
CA GLN A 206 14.30 8.96 6.80
C GLN A 206 13.61 10.35 6.85
N TYR A 207 14.32 11.41 7.26
CA TYR A 207 13.77 12.76 7.20
C TYR A 207 13.51 13.22 5.75
N THR A 208 14.40 12.91 4.81
CA THR A 208 14.16 13.25 3.40
C THR A 208 13.02 12.44 2.78
N LEU A 209 12.80 11.20 3.23
CA LEU A 209 11.64 10.39 2.86
C LEU A 209 10.35 11.04 3.36
N LEU A 210 10.30 11.43 4.64
CA LEU A 210 9.17 12.15 5.23
C LEU A 210 8.89 13.48 4.51
N ALA A 211 9.94 14.24 4.20
CA ALA A 211 9.83 15.48 3.44
C ALA A 211 9.28 15.24 2.02
N SER A 212 9.69 14.16 1.35
CA SER A 212 9.14 13.75 0.05
C SER A 212 7.65 13.47 0.14
N PHE A 213 7.22 12.67 1.12
CA PHE A 213 5.81 12.34 1.31
C PHE A 213 4.95 13.54 1.73
N ALA A 214 5.46 14.42 2.59
CA ALA A 214 4.80 15.66 2.95
C ALA A 214 4.63 16.59 1.74
N LEU A 215 5.68 16.71 0.91
CA LEU A 215 5.62 17.45 -0.35
C LEU A 215 4.61 16.82 -1.32
N TRP A 216 4.56 15.49 -1.41
CA TRP A 216 3.60 14.78 -2.24
C TRP A 216 2.14 15.05 -1.81
N ILE A 217 1.83 14.99 -0.51
CA ILE A 217 0.51 15.39 0.01
C ILE A 217 0.23 16.85 -0.34
N PHE A 218 1.20 17.74 -0.16
CA PHE A 218 1.02 19.15 -0.49
C PHE A 218 0.66 19.34 -1.97
N ILE A 219 1.31 18.61 -2.88
CA ILE A 219 1.00 18.61 -4.32
C ILE A 219 -0.43 18.13 -4.57
N ILE A 220 -0.88 17.06 -3.90
CA ILE A 220 -2.26 16.55 -3.99
C ILE A 220 -3.25 17.59 -3.44
N TYR A 221 -2.99 18.13 -2.26
CA TYR A 221 -3.82 19.14 -1.61
C TYR A 221 -4.04 20.35 -2.51
N ARG A 222 -2.99 20.88 -3.15
CA ARG A 222 -3.12 22.03 -4.08
C ARG A 222 -4.07 21.75 -5.23
N ALA A 223 -4.09 20.52 -5.73
CA ALA A 223 -4.98 20.12 -6.81
C ALA A 223 -6.42 19.84 -6.29
N VAL A 224 -6.56 19.20 -5.13
CA VAL A 224 -7.86 18.78 -4.58
C VAL A 224 -8.58 19.91 -3.83
N ARG A 225 -7.87 20.96 -3.38
CA ARG A 225 -8.42 22.08 -2.59
C ARG A 225 -9.78 22.61 -3.08
N PRO A 226 -10.03 22.82 -4.39
CA PRO A 226 -11.33 23.31 -4.86
C PRO A 226 -12.51 22.35 -4.59
N TRP A 227 -12.23 21.06 -4.40
CA TRP A 227 -13.21 20.02 -4.12
C TRP A 227 -13.54 19.86 -2.63
N LEU A 228 -12.72 20.42 -1.73
CA LEU A 228 -12.91 20.34 -0.27
C LEU A 228 -14.00 21.31 0.21
N THR A 229 -15.24 21.05 -0.20
CA THR A 229 -16.44 21.78 0.27
C THR A 229 -17.31 20.87 1.13
N VAL A 230 -18.17 21.44 1.98
CA VAL A 230 -19.08 20.66 2.86
C VAL A 230 -19.89 19.61 2.08
N LYS A 231 -20.30 19.93 0.85
CA LYS A 231 -21.08 19.02 -0.02
C LYS A 231 -20.25 17.87 -0.61
N ASN A 232 -18.95 18.04 -0.75
CA ASN A 232 -18.05 17.10 -1.44
C ASN A 232 -16.99 16.50 -0.49
N ILE A 233 -17.17 16.64 0.82
CA ILE A 233 -16.20 16.17 1.81
C ILE A 233 -16.00 14.64 1.75
N TRP A 234 -17.01 13.90 1.31
CA TRP A 234 -16.97 12.44 1.12
C TRP A 234 -16.72 12.02 -0.33
N SER A 235 -16.39 12.97 -1.21
CA SER A 235 -16.10 12.65 -2.61
C SER A 235 -14.77 11.90 -2.76
N VAL A 236 -14.62 11.19 -3.88
CA VAL A 236 -13.41 10.40 -4.15
C VAL A 236 -12.11 11.23 -4.10
N PRO A 237 -12.03 12.48 -4.63
CA PRO A 237 -10.85 13.33 -4.45
C PRO A 237 -10.52 13.65 -2.99
N SER A 238 -11.54 13.87 -2.15
CA SER A 238 -11.36 14.10 -0.72
C SER A 238 -10.83 12.85 -0.01
N TRP A 239 -11.38 11.68 -0.33
CA TRP A 239 -10.87 10.40 0.16
C TRP A 239 -9.44 10.12 -0.27
N LEU A 240 -9.05 10.48 -1.50
CA LEU A 240 -7.67 10.40 -1.96
C LEU A 240 -6.74 11.25 -1.07
N LEU A 241 -7.14 12.48 -0.73
CA LEU A 241 -6.37 13.33 0.17
C LEU A 241 -6.31 12.79 1.59
N TYR A 242 -7.43 12.32 2.16
CA TYR A 242 -7.47 11.79 3.52
C TYR A 242 -6.67 10.50 3.64
N GLY A 243 -6.84 9.56 2.70
CA GLY A 243 -6.08 8.31 2.62
C GLY A 243 -4.57 8.57 2.48
N SER A 244 -4.19 9.48 1.58
CA SER A 244 -2.78 9.90 1.43
C SER A 244 -2.26 10.59 2.70
N GLY A 245 -3.08 11.42 3.34
CA GLY A 245 -2.74 12.16 4.57
C GLY A 245 -2.47 11.24 5.75
N ILE A 246 -3.39 10.30 6.02
CA ILE A 246 -3.25 9.33 7.11
C ILE A 246 -2.08 8.39 6.87
N MET A 247 -1.83 7.98 5.62
CA MET A 247 -0.65 7.22 5.22
C MET A 247 0.62 7.91 5.70
N VAL A 248 0.84 9.16 5.31
CA VAL A 248 2.07 9.88 5.69
C VAL A 248 2.11 10.17 7.18
N ALA A 249 0.96 10.41 7.84
CA ALA A 249 0.91 10.61 9.28
C ALA A 249 1.49 9.41 10.06
N PHE A 250 1.17 8.18 9.64
CA PHE A 250 1.73 6.99 10.28
C PHE A 250 3.25 6.84 10.08
N LEU A 251 3.80 7.33 8.96
CA LEU A 251 5.25 7.31 8.72
C LEU A 251 6.03 8.16 9.75
N PHE A 252 5.42 9.20 10.32
CA PHE A 252 6.05 10.03 11.36
C PHE A 252 6.29 9.26 12.66
N PHE A 253 5.54 8.19 12.97
CA PHE A 253 5.82 7.36 14.14
C PHE A 253 7.20 6.70 14.08
N GLY A 254 7.77 6.54 12.88
CA GLY A 254 9.13 6.06 12.72
C GLY A 254 10.21 6.99 13.33
N LEU A 255 9.87 8.24 13.62
CA LEU A 255 10.75 9.17 14.34
C LEU A 255 10.85 8.86 15.84
N MET A 256 9.87 8.13 16.39
CA MET A 256 9.84 7.75 17.79
C MET A 256 10.79 6.57 18.10
N ILE A 257 11.41 5.97 17.07
CA ILE A 257 12.40 4.92 17.25
C ILE A 257 13.76 5.57 17.56
N SER A 258 14.39 5.23 18.67
CA SER A 258 15.74 5.61 19.06
C SER A 258 16.62 4.39 19.38
N PRO A 259 17.96 4.45 19.26
CA PRO A 259 18.86 3.34 19.58
C PRO A 259 18.95 3.00 21.09
N ASP A 260 18.65 3.95 21.97
CA ASP A 260 18.77 3.85 23.43
C ASP A 260 17.50 3.38 24.15
N GLN A 261 16.40 3.22 23.42
CA GLN A 261 15.12 2.82 24.00
C GLN A 261 15.01 1.30 24.23
N ASN A 262 14.04 0.89 25.05
CA ASN A 262 13.70 -0.52 25.19
C ASN A 262 13.29 -1.14 23.85
N TRP A 263 13.84 -2.31 23.52
CA TRP A 263 13.60 -2.99 22.24
C TRP A 263 12.10 -3.22 21.94
N ALA A 264 11.28 -3.60 22.93
CA ALA A 264 9.85 -3.84 22.72
C ALA A 264 9.05 -2.55 22.49
N VAL A 265 9.56 -1.40 22.95
CA VAL A 265 8.99 -0.07 22.65
C VAL A 265 9.41 0.37 21.25
N ALA A 266 10.67 0.13 20.87
CA ALA A 266 11.17 0.37 19.53
C ALA A 266 10.36 -0.42 18.48
N ASP A 267 10.14 -1.70 18.75
CA ASP A 267 9.42 -2.61 17.87
C ASP A 267 7.95 -2.22 17.74
N TYR A 268 7.32 -1.72 18.81
CA TYR A 268 5.98 -1.15 18.75
C TYR A 268 5.89 0.01 17.74
N TRP A 269 6.81 0.97 17.80
CA TRP A 269 6.85 2.07 16.84
C TRP A 269 7.19 1.62 15.43
N ARG A 270 8.05 0.59 15.30
CA ARG A 270 8.35 -0.03 14.00
C ARG A 270 7.08 -0.59 13.36
N TRP A 271 6.25 -1.33 14.10
CA TRP A 271 5.00 -1.86 13.57
C TRP A 271 3.93 -0.79 13.34
N MET A 272 3.97 0.34 14.05
CA MET A 272 3.16 1.51 13.69
C MET A 272 3.52 2.07 12.31
N VAL A 273 4.76 1.86 11.83
CA VAL A 273 5.13 2.18 10.45
C VAL A 273 4.83 0.98 9.52
N VAL A 274 5.31 -0.22 9.85
CA VAL A 274 5.20 -1.35 8.92
C VAL A 274 3.74 -1.79 8.76
N HIS A 275 3.02 -2.08 9.83
CA HIS A 275 1.64 -2.54 9.74
C HIS A 275 0.67 -1.38 9.46
N MET A 276 0.66 -0.30 10.27
CA MET A 276 -0.32 0.77 10.03
C MET A 276 -0.06 1.55 8.74
N TRP A 277 1.20 1.88 8.43
CA TRP A 277 1.48 2.62 7.19
C TRP A 277 1.48 1.70 5.96
N VAL A 278 2.21 0.58 5.93
CA VAL A 278 2.22 -0.25 4.71
C VAL A 278 0.93 -1.05 4.57
N GLU A 279 0.44 -1.74 5.58
CA GLU A 279 -0.73 -2.63 5.39
C GLU A 279 -2.02 -1.81 5.27
N VAL A 280 -2.33 -1.03 6.31
CA VAL A 280 -3.66 -0.41 6.47
C VAL A 280 -3.90 0.71 5.48
N THR A 281 -2.91 1.59 5.30
CA THR A 281 -3.15 2.80 4.51
C THR A 281 -3.02 2.54 3.02
N PHE A 282 -2.23 1.56 2.58
CA PHE A 282 -2.21 1.16 1.18
C PHE A 282 -3.47 0.44 0.75
N GLU A 283 -4.05 -0.40 1.60
CA GLU A 283 -5.28 -1.10 1.25
C GLU A 283 -6.43 -0.11 1.05
N VAL A 284 -6.54 0.88 1.93
CA VAL A 284 -7.47 2.01 1.77
C VAL A 284 -7.17 2.82 0.50
N PHE A 285 -5.92 3.24 0.31
CA PHE A 285 -5.51 4.07 -0.82
C PHE A 285 -5.72 3.37 -2.18
N THR A 286 -5.37 2.08 -2.27
CA THR A 286 -5.56 1.27 -3.47
C THR A 286 -7.04 1.08 -3.75
N THR A 287 -7.85 0.79 -2.73
CA THR A 287 -9.32 0.68 -2.87
C THR A 287 -9.93 1.96 -3.43
N VAL A 288 -9.49 3.13 -2.94
CA VAL A 288 -9.96 4.44 -3.43
C VAL A 288 -9.55 4.66 -4.89
N ILE A 289 -8.30 4.36 -5.26
CA ILE A 289 -7.81 4.57 -6.63
C ILE A 289 -8.47 3.60 -7.61
N VAL A 290 -8.55 2.32 -7.28
CA VAL A 290 -9.19 1.31 -8.12
C VAL A 290 -10.67 1.63 -8.28
N GLY A 291 -11.38 1.90 -7.19
CA GLY A 291 -12.77 2.36 -7.23
C GLY A 291 -12.94 3.59 -8.12
N TYR A 292 -12.03 4.56 -8.02
CA TYR A 292 -12.04 5.73 -8.88
C TYR A 292 -11.85 5.39 -10.37
N MET A 293 -10.89 4.52 -10.70
CA MET A 293 -10.66 4.06 -12.07
C MET A 293 -11.91 3.39 -12.64
N LEU A 294 -12.57 2.53 -11.85
CA LEU A 294 -13.79 1.83 -12.25
C LEU A 294 -14.93 2.83 -12.53
N VAL A 295 -15.07 3.89 -11.74
CA VAL A 295 -16.04 4.98 -11.99
C VAL A 295 -15.71 5.71 -13.29
N GLN A 296 -14.43 6.04 -13.53
CA GLN A 296 -14.01 6.72 -14.77
C GLN A 296 -14.21 5.87 -16.02
N MET A 297 -14.07 4.55 -15.90
CA MET A 297 -14.35 3.62 -16.98
C MET A 297 -15.85 3.35 -17.16
N GLY A 298 -16.70 3.93 -16.31
CA GLY A 298 -18.15 3.72 -16.35
C GLY A 298 -18.57 2.28 -16.01
N LEU A 299 -17.69 1.52 -15.35
CA LEU A 299 -17.99 0.14 -14.92
C LEU A 299 -18.86 0.12 -13.67
N ILE A 300 -18.78 1.17 -12.84
CA ILE A 300 -19.53 1.29 -11.59
C ILE A 300 -20.05 2.72 -11.41
N SER A 301 -21.17 2.89 -10.71
CA SER A 301 -21.71 4.22 -10.41
C SER A 301 -20.86 4.94 -9.34
N ARG A 302 -20.84 6.28 -9.38
CA ARG A 302 -20.15 7.09 -8.36
C ARG A 302 -20.68 6.79 -6.95
N MET A 303 -22.00 6.68 -6.80
CA MET A 303 -22.65 6.44 -5.51
C MET A 303 -22.27 5.07 -4.94
N MET A 304 -22.21 4.05 -5.79
CA MET A 304 -21.78 2.71 -5.41
C MET A 304 -20.32 2.71 -4.96
N CYS A 305 -19.43 3.34 -5.74
CA CYS A 305 -18.01 3.46 -5.40
C CYS A 305 -17.78 4.16 -4.05
N GLU A 306 -18.44 5.29 -3.81
CA GLU A 306 -18.32 6.03 -2.54
C GLU A 306 -18.81 5.21 -1.33
N ARG A 307 -19.90 4.44 -1.47
CA ARG A 307 -20.42 3.55 -0.41
C ARG A 307 -19.48 2.37 -0.12
N VAL A 308 -18.98 1.71 -1.16
CA VAL A 308 -18.05 0.57 -1.02
C VAL A 308 -16.74 1.02 -0.39
N ILE A 309 -16.17 2.13 -0.85
CA ILE A 309 -14.97 2.73 -0.24
C ILE A 309 -15.22 3.04 1.24
N PHE A 310 -16.36 3.67 1.58
CA PHE A 310 -16.67 4.00 2.97
C PHE A 310 -16.73 2.75 3.86
N LEU A 311 -17.47 1.72 3.42
CA LEU A 311 -17.59 0.46 4.18
C LEU A 311 -16.22 -0.22 4.34
N ALA A 312 -15.46 -0.33 3.26
CA ALA A 312 -14.12 -0.91 3.28
C ALA A 312 -13.21 -0.17 4.26
N VAL A 313 -13.14 1.16 4.17
CA VAL A 313 -12.34 2.00 5.07
C VAL A 313 -12.72 1.77 6.53
N MET A 314 -14.01 1.71 6.86
CA MET A 314 -14.45 1.51 8.24
C MET A 314 -14.11 0.11 8.77
N MET A 315 -14.33 -0.92 7.94
CA MET A 315 -13.95 -2.29 8.30
C MET A 315 -12.45 -2.40 8.54
N PHE A 316 -11.63 -1.90 7.61
CA PHE A 316 -10.17 -1.90 7.73
C PHE A 316 -9.68 -1.09 8.94
N LEU A 317 -10.24 0.08 9.20
CA LEU A 317 -9.81 0.90 10.32
C LEU A 317 -10.04 0.17 11.65
N VAL A 318 -11.16 -0.55 11.81
CA VAL A 318 -11.43 -1.33 13.02
C VAL A 318 -10.54 -2.57 13.11
N THR A 319 -10.52 -3.40 12.07
CA THR A 319 -9.81 -4.68 12.10
C THR A 319 -8.29 -4.50 12.10
N ALA A 320 -7.78 -3.48 11.42
CA ALA A 320 -6.34 -3.29 11.29
C ALA A 320 -5.72 -2.49 12.43
N THR A 321 -6.40 -1.45 12.94
CA THR A 321 -5.91 -0.71 14.12
C THR A 321 -5.80 -1.60 15.35
N LEU A 322 -6.73 -2.55 15.52
CA LEU A 322 -6.67 -3.52 16.62
C LEU A 322 -5.78 -4.72 16.27
N GLY A 323 -5.83 -5.16 15.01
CA GLY A 323 -5.11 -6.31 14.50
C GLY A 323 -3.59 -6.15 14.46
N ILE A 324 -3.04 -4.93 14.47
CA ILE A 324 -1.59 -4.69 14.65
C ILE A 324 -1.01 -5.45 15.84
N SER A 325 -1.84 -5.72 16.85
CA SER A 325 -1.50 -6.50 18.04
C SER A 325 -0.94 -7.89 17.72
N HIS A 326 -1.19 -8.45 16.53
CA HIS A 326 -0.60 -9.73 16.10
C HIS A 326 0.93 -9.69 16.02
N ASN A 327 1.50 -8.51 15.81
CA ASN A 327 2.94 -8.32 15.80
C ASN A 327 3.55 -8.29 17.20
N PHE A 328 2.71 -8.23 18.24
CA PHE A 328 3.14 -8.04 19.62
C PHE A 328 3.01 -9.28 20.48
N TYR A 329 2.63 -10.43 19.91
CA TYR A 329 2.39 -11.67 20.68
C TYR A 329 3.58 -12.10 21.53
N TRP A 330 4.79 -11.92 20.99
CA TRP A 330 6.00 -12.50 21.57
C TRP A 330 7.01 -11.45 22.05
N ILE A 331 6.59 -10.18 22.18
CA ILE A 331 7.44 -9.06 22.63
C ILE A 331 7.16 -8.65 24.09
N ALA A 332 6.89 -9.65 24.95
CA ALA A 332 6.64 -9.49 26.39
C ALA A 332 5.40 -8.63 26.74
N LYS A 333 4.31 -8.73 25.97
CA LYS A 333 3.03 -8.07 26.29
C LYS A 333 2.05 -9.02 27.00
N PRO A 334 1.05 -8.48 27.73
CA PRO A 334 0.04 -9.29 28.41
C PRO A 334 -0.80 -10.12 27.44
N THR A 335 -1.37 -11.24 27.90
CA THR A 335 -2.24 -12.12 27.11
C THR A 335 -3.41 -11.40 26.43
N GLY A 336 -3.91 -10.31 27.02
CA GLY A 336 -4.97 -9.50 26.39
C GLY A 336 -4.60 -9.01 24.98
N ILE A 337 -3.31 -8.78 24.70
CA ILE A 337 -2.82 -8.41 23.37
C ILE A 337 -2.89 -9.59 22.39
N ILE A 338 -2.65 -10.82 22.87
CA ILE A 338 -2.84 -12.04 22.06
C ILE A 338 -4.32 -12.20 21.71
N ALA A 339 -5.22 -11.93 22.66
CA ALA A 339 -6.66 -11.99 22.43
C ALA A 339 -7.12 -11.01 21.34
N VAL A 340 -6.76 -9.73 21.50
CA VAL A 340 -7.12 -8.66 20.56
C VAL A 340 -6.48 -8.92 19.20
N GLY A 341 -5.17 -9.19 19.16
CA GLY A 341 -4.47 -9.47 17.92
C GLY A 341 -5.05 -10.68 17.21
N GLY A 342 -5.32 -11.78 17.94
CA GLY A 342 -5.82 -13.02 17.36
C GLY A 342 -7.15 -12.79 16.65
N VAL A 343 -8.12 -12.20 17.35
CA VAL A 343 -9.46 -11.97 16.79
C VAL A 343 -9.42 -10.94 15.67
N PHE A 344 -8.88 -9.74 15.92
CA PHE A 344 -9.00 -8.64 14.96
C PHE A 344 -8.11 -8.80 13.73
N SER A 345 -6.92 -9.41 13.84
CA SER A 345 -6.10 -9.72 12.66
C SER A 345 -6.77 -10.75 11.76
N THR A 346 -7.41 -11.77 12.33
CA THR A 346 -8.10 -12.78 11.53
C THR A 346 -9.32 -12.17 10.81
N LEU A 347 -10.02 -11.22 11.44
CA LEU A 347 -11.13 -10.49 10.80
C LEU A 347 -10.68 -9.60 9.62
N GLN A 348 -9.39 -9.31 9.45
CA GLN A 348 -8.88 -8.61 8.26
C GLN A 348 -9.01 -9.45 6.98
N VAL A 349 -9.30 -10.76 7.09
CA VAL A 349 -9.61 -11.61 5.93
C VAL A 349 -10.99 -11.29 5.33
N LEU A 350 -11.90 -10.67 6.09
CA LEU A 350 -13.27 -10.43 5.63
C LEU A 350 -13.37 -9.50 4.42
N PRO A 351 -12.68 -8.35 4.38
CA PRO A 351 -12.65 -7.52 3.18
C PRO A 351 -12.00 -8.22 1.98
N LEU A 352 -10.95 -9.02 2.20
CA LEU A 352 -10.30 -9.79 1.15
C LEU A 352 -11.26 -10.80 0.50
N LEU A 353 -12.11 -11.43 1.31
CA LEU A 353 -13.17 -12.31 0.80
C LEU A 353 -14.13 -11.56 -0.15
N LEU A 354 -14.56 -10.35 0.23
CA LEU A 354 -15.43 -9.52 -0.62
C LEU A 354 -14.73 -9.14 -1.93
N LEU A 355 -13.44 -8.79 -1.88
CA LEU A 355 -12.65 -8.50 -3.08
C LEU A 355 -12.57 -9.69 -4.03
N THR A 356 -12.48 -10.93 -3.52
CA THR A 356 -12.50 -12.12 -4.40
C THR A 356 -13.85 -12.34 -5.09
N LEU A 357 -14.96 -12.05 -4.40
CA LEU A 357 -16.31 -12.11 -4.99
C LEU A 357 -16.49 -11.04 -6.05
N ASP A 358 -16.02 -9.82 -5.79
CA ASP A 358 -16.05 -8.71 -6.72
C ASP A 358 -15.17 -8.98 -7.95
N ALA A 359 -13.97 -9.51 -7.77
CA ALA A 359 -13.08 -9.90 -8.87
C ALA A 359 -13.71 -10.97 -9.77
N TRP A 360 -14.39 -11.97 -9.18
CA TRP A 360 -15.13 -12.98 -9.94
C TRP A 360 -16.30 -12.37 -10.74
N ARG A 361 -17.06 -11.44 -10.13
CA ARG A 361 -18.13 -10.71 -10.82
C ARG A 361 -17.61 -9.82 -11.94
N MET A 362 -16.52 -9.09 -11.71
CA MET A 362 -15.87 -8.28 -12.76
C MET A 362 -15.43 -9.15 -13.94
N LYS A 363 -14.85 -10.33 -13.67
CA LYS A 363 -14.52 -11.31 -14.72
C LYS A 363 -15.76 -11.80 -15.48
N SER A 364 -16.89 -12.02 -14.80
CA SER A 364 -18.14 -12.39 -15.48
C SER A 364 -18.70 -11.25 -16.34
N GLU A 365 -18.60 -10.00 -15.87
CA GLU A 365 -19.01 -8.82 -16.63
C GLU A 365 -18.15 -8.62 -17.89
N ALA A 366 -16.88 -9.01 -17.86
CA ALA A 366 -16.04 -9.04 -19.07
C ALA A 366 -16.61 -9.98 -20.15
N GLY A 367 -17.15 -11.12 -19.73
CA GLY A 367 -17.86 -12.06 -20.60
C GLY A 367 -19.16 -11.46 -21.15
N ASN A 368 -19.94 -10.80 -20.29
CA ASN A 368 -21.18 -10.13 -20.68
C ASN A 368 -20.91 -8.98 -21.67
N ALA A 369 -19.88 -8.16 -21.43
CA ALA A 369 -19.48 -7.06 -22.31
C ALA A 369 -19.13 -7.54 -23.72
N ARG A 370 -18.43 -8.67 -23.84
CA ARG A 370 -18.20 -9.31 -25.15
C ARG A 370 -19.52 -9.74 -25.81
N GLY A 371 -20.44 -10.31 -25.04
CA GLY A 371 -21.80 -10.62 -25.50
C GLY A 371 -22.59 -9.38 -25.95
N HIS A 372 -22.45 -8.25 -25.25
CA HIS A 372 -23.10 -6.99 -25.61
C HIS A 372 -22.54 -6.38 -26.91
N VAL A 373 -21.25 -6.56 -27.18
CA VAL A 373 -20.65 -6.18 -28.47
C VAL A 373 -21.22 -7.03 -29.61
N VAL A 374 -21.30 -8.35 -29.42
CA VAL A 374 -21.93 -9.26 -30.41
C VAL A 374 -23.40 -8.89 -30.64
N ALA A 375 -24.12 -8.49 -29.59
CA ALA A 375 -25.52 -8.06 -29.66
C ALA A 375 -25.71 -6.62 -30.17
N GLY A 376 -24.66 -5.91 -30.56
CA GLY A 376 -24.73 -4.52 -31.04
C GLY A 376 -25.13 -3.49 -29.96
N ARG A 377 -25.19 -3.89 -28.69
CA ARG A 377 -25.53 -3.04 -27.54
C ARG A 377 -24.31 -2.28 -26.98
N GLN A 378 -23.10 -2.67 -27.40
CA GLN A 378 -21.85 -2.07 -26.99
C GLN A 378 -20.90 -1.99 -28.21
N VAL A 379 -20.09 -0.92 -28.30
CA VAL A 379 -19.25 -0.68 -29.48
C VAL A 379 -17.78 -1.08 -29.25
N TYR A 380 -17.30 -1.01 -28.00
CA TYR A 380 -15.90 -1.31 -27.65
C TYR A 380 -15.81 -2.13 -26.36
N VAL A 381 -14.86 -3.08 -26.33
CA VAL A 381 -14.40 -3.76 -25.10
C VAL A 381 -12.97 -3.32 -24.84
N MET A 382 -12.68 -2.75 -23.68
CA MET A 382 -11.31 -2.46 -23.26
C MET A 382 -10.66 -3.73 -22.71
N GLU A 383 -10.13 -4.58 -23.59
CA GLU A 383 -9.55 -5.88 -23.20
C GLU A 383 -8.43 -5.74 -22.15
N GLY A 384 -7.64 -4.67 -22.23
CA GLY A 384 -6.55 -4.38 -21.28
C GLY A 384 -7.00 -4.10 -19.84
N VAL A 385 -8.24 -3.65 -19.62
CA VAL A 385 -8.76 -3.34 -18.28
C VAL A 385 -8.93 -4.60 -17.45
N TRP A 386 -9.34 -5.69 -18.09
CA TRP A 386 -9.55 -6.99 -17.44
C TRP A 386 -8.25 -7.73 -17.13
N LEU A 387 -7.14 -7.32 -17.76
CA LEU A 387 -5.80 -7.88 -17.53
C LEU A 387 -5.09 -7.28 -16.30
N PHE A 388 -5.56 -6.15 -15.78
CA PHE A 388 -4.94 -5.43 -14.64
C PHE A 388 -5.65 -5.65 -13.29
N ILE A 389 -6.79 -6.36 -13.28
CA ILE A 389 -7.65 -6.57 -12.10
C ILE A 389 -7.55 -8.01 -11.57
N LEU A 390 -6.79 -8.87 -12.25
CA LEU A 390 -6.29 -10.16 -11.75
C LEU A 390 -4.79 -10.05 -11.49
#